data_AF-A0A7X5JKQ3-F1
#
_entry.id   AF-A0A7X5JKQ3-F1
#
_cell.length_a   1.000
_cell.length_b   1.000
_cell.length_c   1.000
_cell.angle_alpha   90.00
_cell.angle_beta   90.00
_cell.angle_gamma   90.00
#
_symmetry.space_group_name_H-M   'P 1'
#
loop_
_entity.id
_entity.type
_entity.pdbx_description
1 polymer ?
#
loop_
_entity_poly.entity_id
_entity_poly.type
_entity_poly.pdbx_seq_one_letter_code
_entity_poly.pdbx_strand_id
1 'polypeptide(L)' 'MTADSYSDFLEKLREALENKQKQSVDYLLEYAFSGALAQDEVEALEDIISEATLYLELGEDDYRETAIKYIDKLEEK' A
#
# COMPACT_ATOMS: atom_id res chain seq x y z
N MET A 1 8.57 21.01 6.02
CA MET A 1 7.88 19.82 6.56
C MET A 1 7.95 18.78 5.46
N THR A 2 8.99 17.96 5.45
CA THR A 2 8.97 16.71 4.67
C THR A 2 8.12 15.77 5.48
N ALA A 3 6.82 15.68 5.16
CA ALA A 3 6.07 14.51 5.60
C ALA A 3 6.86 13.29 5.11
N ASP A 4 7.08 12.31 5.98
CA ASP A 4 7.82 11.10 5.65
C ASP A 4 7.17 10.48 4.41
N SER A 5 7.90 10.35 3.31
CA SER A 5 7.38 9.83 2.04
C SER A 5 6.74 8.46 2.20
N TYR A 6 7.21 7.72 3.20
CA TYR A 6 6.69 6.43 3.63
C TYR A 6 5.32 6.52 4.33
N SER A 7 5.19 7.40 5.34
CA SER A 7 3.92 7.55 6.07
C SER A 7 2.81 8.12 5.19
N ASP A 8 3.13 9.10 4.34
CA ASP A 8 2.18 9.67 3.37
C ASP A 8 1.76 8.61 2.32
N PHE A 9 2.68 7.73 1.92
CA PHE A 9 2.36 6.60 1.04
C PHE A 9 1.37 5.63 1.71
N LEU A 10 1.63 5.21 2.95
CA LEU A 10 0.78 4.29 3.69
C LEU A 10 -0.63 4.84 3.91
N GLU A 11 -0.74 6.11 4.32
CA GLU A 11 -2.02 6.78 4.52
C GLU A 11 -2.85 6.79 3.22
N LYS A 12 -2.23 7.18 2.09
CA LYS A 12 -2.88 7.21 0.78
C LYS A 12 -3.27 5.83 0.27
N LEU A 13 -2.41 4.82 0.49
CA LEU A 13 -2.69 3.45 0.06
C LEU A 13 -3.86 2.87 0.85
N ARG A 14 -3.87 3.09 2.17
CA ARG A 14 -4.98 2.72 3.04
C ARG A 14 -6.28 3.37 2.57
N GLU A 15 -6.29 4.68 2.38
CA GLU A 15 -7.48 5.41 1.92
C GLU A 15 -7.98 4.87 0.57
N ALA A 16 -7.08 4.59 -0.37
CA ALA A 16 -7.42 4.03 -1.67
C ALA A 16 -8.04 2.62 -1.55
N LEU A 17 -7.49 1.76 -0.69
CA LEU A 17 -8.01 0.41 -0.42
C LEU A 17 -9.37 0.46 0.30
N GLU A 18 -9.53 1.29 1.33
CA GLU A 18 -10.78 1.46 2.06
C GLU A 18 -11.91 1.92 1.13
N ASN A 19 -11.61 2.88 0.25
CA ASN A 19 -12.56 3.44 -0.72
C ASN A 19 -12.66 2.63 -2.02
N LYS A 20 -11.99 1.48 -2.13
CA LYS A 20 -11.99 0.61 -3.33
C LYS A 20 -11.58 1.34 -4.62
N GLN A 21 -10.72 2.34 -4.51
CA GLN A 21 -10.24 3.15 -5.63
C GLN A 21 -9.11 2.45 -6.37
N LYS A 22 -9.45 1.43 -7.19
CA LYS A 22 -8.44 0.59 -7.87
C LYS A 22 -7.39 1.37 -8.66
N GLN A 23 -7.79 2.43 -9.37
CA GLN A 23 -6.84 3.26 -10.13
C GLN A 23 -5.83 3.97 -9.20
N SER A 24 -6.27 4.41 -8.03
CA SER A 24 -5.39 5.03 -7.03
C SER A 24 -4.45 4.01 -6.41
N VAL A 25 -4.95 2.79 -6.14
CA VAL A 25 -4.11 1.67 -5.65
C VAL A 25 -3.02 1.34 -6.68
N ASP A 26 -3.38 1.16 -7.95
CA ASP A 26 -2.46 0.87 -9.05
C ASP A 26 -1.34 1.94 -9.17
N TYR A 27 -1.73 3.22 -9.19
CA TYR A 27 -0.78 4.33 -9.20
C TYR A 27 0.19 4.32 -8.01
N LEU A 28 -0.31 4.02 -6.81
CA LEU A 28 0.53 3.96 -5.60
C LEU A 28 1.51 2.78 -5.66
N LEU A 29 1.08 1.61 -6.16
CA LEU A 29 1.99 0.49 -6.34
C LEU A 29 3.09 0.82 -7.35
N GLU A 30 2.77 1.47 -8.47
CA GLU A 30 3.78 1.97 -9.41
C GLU A 30 4.74 2.97 -8.75
N TYR A 31 4.22 3.86 -7.91
CA TYR A 31 5.03 4.82 -7.15
C TYR A 31 6.03 4.12 -6.23
N ALA A 32 5.60 3.07 -5.51
CA ALA A 32 6.48 2.30 -4.62
C ALA A 32 7.69 1.70 -5.37
N PHE A 33 7.48 1.25 -6.61
CA PHE A 33 8.54 0.69 -7.45
C PHE A 33 9.31 1.74 -8.28
N SER A 34 8.93 3.01 -8.24
CA SER A 34 9.59 4.08 -9.02
C SER A 34 10.95 4.52 -8.47
N GLY A 35 11.34 4.02 -7.29
CA GLY A 35 12.54 4.46 -6.56
C GLY A 35 12.31 5.69 -5.68
N ALA A 36 11.05 6.06 -5.45
CA ALA A 36 10.67 7.15 -4.56
C ALA A 36 10.74 6.79 -3.07
N LEU A 37 10.71 5.49 -2.75
CA LEU A 37 10.90 4.95 -1.41
C LEU A 37 12.29 4.31 -1.29
N ALA A 38 12.85 4.32 -0.10
CA ALA A 38 14.09 3.62 0.21
C ALA A 38 13.91 2.10 0.12
N GLN A 39 14.99 1.36 -0.08
CA GLN A 39 14.90 -0.09 -0.28
C GLN A 39 14.33 -0.81 0.95
N ASP A 40 14.76 -0.42 2.14
CA ASP A 40 14.26 -0.94 3.42
C ASP A 40 12.77 -0.62 3.65
N GLU A 41 12.32 0.54 3.18
CA GLU A 41 10.89 0.90 3.17
C GLU A 41 10.09 0.00 2.22
N VAL A 42 10.59 -0.25 1.01
CA VAL A 42 9.93 -1.15 0.05
C VAL A 42 9.89 -2.59 0.57
N GLU A 43 10.98 -3.06 1.18
CA GLU A 43 11.04 -4.39 1.81
C GLU A 43 10.02 -4.52 2.95
N ALA A 44 9.82 -3.48 3.75
CA ALA A 44 8.79 -3.46 4.79
C ALA A 44 7.35 -3.49 4.23
N LEU A 45 7.16 -3.10 2.96
CA LEU A 45 5.86 -3.06 2.29
C LEU A 45 5.56 -4.32 1.46
N GLU A 46 6.46 -5.31 1.39
CA GLU A 46 6.34 -6.46 0.48
C GLU A 46 4.98 -7.17 0.61
N ASP A 47 4.57 -7.50 1.84
CA ASP A 47 3.28 -8.14 2.12
C ASP A 47 2.09 -7.25 1.71
N ILE A 48 2.17 -5.94 1.98
CA ILE A 48 1.11 -4.98 1.63
C ILE A 48 0.97 -4.87 0.12
N ILE A 49 2.09 -4.73 -0.59
CA ILE A 49 2.14 -4.61 -2.06
C ILE A 49 1.62 -5.89 -2.71
N SER A 50 2.00 -7.07 -2.20
CA SER A 50 1.54 -8.36 -2.72
C SER A 50 0.01 -8.47 -2.65
N GLU A 51 -0.58 -8.23 -1.48
CA GLU A 51 -2.02 -8.31 -1.27
C GLU A 51 -2.78 -7.24 -2.07
N ALA A 52 -2.28 -6.00 -2.13
CA ALA A 52 -2.87 -4.94 -2.94
C ALA A 52 -2.83 -5.28 -4.44
N THR A 53 -1.77 -5.94 -4.92
CA THR A 53 -1.66 -6.43 -6.30
C THR A 53 -2.70 -7.52 -6.58
N LEU A 54 -2.83 -8.50 -5.69
CA LEU A 54 -3.85 -9.56 -5.81
C LEU A 54 -5.27 -8.98 -5.82
N TYR A 55 -5.53 -7.94 -5.03
CA TYR A 55 -6.80 -7.22 -5.08
C TYR A 55 -7.07 -6.58 -6.46
N LEU A 56 -6.05 -5.99 -7.09
CA LEU A 56 -6.20 -5.42 -8.43
C LEU A 56 -6.47 -6.50 -9.48
N GLU A 57 -5.72 -7.60 -9.43
CA GLU A 57 -5.78 -8.69 -10.41
C GLU A 57 -7.07 -9.51 -10.29
N LEU A 58 -7.45 -9.89 -9.08
CA LEU A 58 -8.56 -10.83 -8.83
C LEU A 58 -9.86 -10.10 -8.46
N GLY A 59 -9.77 -8.89 -7.92
CA GLY A 59 -10.92 -8.09 -7.51
C GLY A 59 -11.66 -8.61 -6.28
N GLU A 60 -11.08 -9.56 -5.55
CA GLU A 60 -11.65 -10.12 -4.33
C GLU A 60 -11.32 -9.23 -3.13
N ASP A 61 -12.34 -8.88 -2.33
CA ASP A 61 -12.18 -7.95 -1.21
C ASP A 61 -11.30 -8.51 -0.08
N ASP A 62 -11.12 -9.83 0.02
CA ASP A 62 -10.30 -10.49 1.04
C ASP A 62 -8.83 -10.04 0.98
N TYR A 63 -8.28 -9.90 -0.23
CA TYR A 63 -6.91 -9.40 -0.45
C TYR A 63 -6.78 -7.95 -0.02
N ARG A 64 -7.76 -7.11 -0.36
CA ARG A 64 -7.81 -5.69 0.05
C ARG A 64 -7.88 -5.54 1.57
N GLU A 65 -8.73 -6.32 2.23
CA GLU A 65 -8.84 -6.31 3.69
C GLU A 65 -7.57 -6.81 4.36
N THR A 66 -6.88 -7.77 3.75
CA THR A 66 -5.60 -8.28 4.24
C THR A 66 -4.49 -7.23 4.10
N ALA A 67 -4.42 -6.53 2.96
CA ALA A 67 -3.51 -5.40 2.77
C ALA A 67 -3.72 -4.30 3.85
N ILE A 68 -4.97 -3.90 4.11
CA ILE A 68 -5.30 -2.92 5.16
C ILE A 68 -4.83 -3.41 6.54
N LYS A 69 -5.06 -4.69 6.87
CA LYS A 69 -4.58 -5.27 8.14
C LYS A 69 -3.05 -5.25 8.26
N TYR A 70 -2.33 -5.41 7.16
CA TYR A 70 -0.87 -5.31 7.19
C TYR A 70 -0.40 -3.87 7.39
N ILE A 71 -1.08 -2.89 6.79
CA ILE A 71 -0.84 -1.47 7.07
C ILE A 71 -1.07 -1.17 8.55
N ASP A 72 -2.21 -1.57 9.11
CA ASP A 72 -2.53 -1.36 10.54
C ASP A 72 -1.46 -1.94 11.46
N LYS A 73 -1.04 -3.19 11.23
CA LYS A 73 0.00 -3.86 12.01
C LYS A 73 1.36 -3.17 11.93
N LEU A 74 1.62 -2.47 10.84
CA LEU A 74 2.88 -1.78 10.62
C LEU A 74 2.87 -0.41 11.32
N GLU A 75 1.74 0.29 11.33
CA GLU A 75 1.54 1.54 12.08
C GLU A 75 1.47 1.34 13.60
N GLU A 76 1.08 0.15 14.08
CA GLU A 76 1.07 -0.21 15.50
C GLU A 76 2.46 -0.50 16.10
N LYS A 77 3.51 -0.61 15.27
CA LYS A 77 4.90 -0.89 15.69
C LYS A 77 5.73 0.38 15.90
#